data_AF-A0A3M0KSR5-F1
#
_entry.id   AF-A0A3M0KSR5-F1
#
_cell.length_a   1.000
_cell.length_b   1.000
_cell.length_c   1.000
_cell.angle_alpha   90.00
_cell.angle_beta   90.00
_cell.angle_gamma   90.00
#
_symmetry.space_group_name_H-M   'P 1'
#
loop_
_entity.id
_entity.type
_entity.pdbx_description
1 polymer ?
#
loop_
_entity_poly.entity_id
_entity_poly.type
_entity_poly.pdbx_seq_one_letter_code
_entity_poly.pdbx_strand_id
1 'polypeptide(L)'
;MEEEMKKLSELDIEQPKSIASKRDKDKILVTKGLALKLLCSLRAQDLNVIEEVIRMMLEIINSCLTNSLHHNPNLVYALLYKRDLFEQFRTHPSFQDIMQNIDLVISFFSCRLEQAGAELSVERVLEIIKQGAVALPKDRLRKFPELKFKYVEEEQPEEFFIPYVWSLVYNSAVALYWNPRDIQLFTMDSG
;
A
#
# COMPACT_ATOMS: atom_id res chain seq x y z
N MET A 1 3.05 -3.66 22.06
CA MET A 1 4.22 -2.78 21.82
C MET A 1 5.18 -2.80 23.01
N GLU A 2 4.73 -2.55 24.25
CA GLU A 2 5.54 -2.73 25.47
C GLU A 2 5.85 -4.21 25.79
N GLU A 3 4.90 -5.13 25.61
CA GLU A 3 5.08 -6.55 25.94
C GLU A 3 6.10 -7.29 25.04
N GLU A 4 6.18 -6.95 23.75
CA GLU A 4 7.20 -7.54 22.86
C GLU A 4 8.59 -6.94 23.12
N MET A 5 8.65 -5.65 23.48
CA MET A 5 9.89 -5.01 23.93
C MET A 5 10.41 -5.64 25.24
N LYS A 6 9.50 -6.03 26.13
CA LYS A 6 9.83 -6.70 27.39
C LYS A 6 10.34 -8.13 27.15
N LYS A 7 9.71 -8.87 26.23
CA LYS A 7 10.19 -10.20 25.79
C LYS A 7 11.58 -10.17 25.15
N LEU A 8 11.94 -9.10 24.44
CA LEU A 8 13.28 -8.93 23.88
C LEU A 8 14.33 -8.51 24.93
N SER A 9 13.90 -7.92 26.05
CA SER A 9 14.79 -7.60 27.19
C SER A 9 15.00 -8.74 28.18
N GLU A 10 14.10 -9.74 28.21
CA GLU A 10 14.11 -10.86 29.17
C GLU A 10 14.76 -12.15 28.63
N LEU A 11 15.38 -12.12 27.45
CA LEU A 11 16.22 -13.22 26.95
C LEU A 11 17.59 -13.23 27.65
N ASP A 12 17.58 -13.65 28.92
CA ASP A 12 18.78 -13.98 29.69
C ASP A 12 19.35 -15.34 29.25
N ILE A 13 20.33 -15.25 28.36
CA ILE A 13 21.63 -15.93 28.38
C ILE A 13 21.81 -16.98 29.51
N GLU A 14 21.71 -18.28 29.19
CA GLU A 14 22.55 -19.26 29.87
C GLU A 14 24.01 -18.95 29.51
N GLN A 15 24.79 -18.48 30.48
CA GLN A 15 26.19 -18.08 30.31
C GLN A 15 27.11 -19.32 30.18
N PRO A 16 27.88 -19.49 29.10
CA PRO A 16 29.17 -20.16 29.22
C PRO A 16 30.19 -19.15 29.77
N LYS A 17 30.75 -19.47 30.95
CA LYS A 17 31.85 -18.71 31.57
C LYS A 17 33.00 -18.51 30.58
N SER A 18 33.18 -17.30 30.06
CA SER A 18 34.43 -16.88 29.42
C SER A 18 34.59 -15.36 29.45
N ILE A 19 35.83 -14.93 29.65
CA ILE A 19 36.29 -13.57 29.90
C ILE A 19 36.09 -12.72 28.63
N ALA A 20 34.97 -12.00 28.54
CA ALA A 20 34.78 -10.97 27.52
C ALA A 20 35.26 -9.61 28.06
N SER A 21 36.32 -9.06 27.45
CA SER A 21 36.88 -7.75 27.77
C SER A 21 35.83 -6.64 27.63
N LYS A 22 35.90 -5.59 28.46
CA LYS A 22 35.01 -4.40 28.39
C LYS A 22 34.90 -3.84 26.97
N ARG A 23 36.00 -3.90 26.22
CA ARG A 23 36.11 -3.48 24.81
C ARG A 23 35.27 -4.35 23.85
N ASP A 24 35.06 -5.63 24.14
CA ASP A 24 34.18 -6.50 23.35
C ASP A 24 32.71 -6.28 23.68
N LYS A 25 32.37 -5.98 24.94
CA LYS A 25 31.01 -5.58 25.31
C LYS A 25 30.58 -4.28 24.62
N ASP A 26 31.49 -3.30 24.54
CA ASP A 26 31.23 -2.04 23.85
C ASP A 26 31.05 -2.24 22.34
N LYS A 27 31.85 -3.12 21.70
CA LYS A 27 31.66 -3.49 20.29
C LYS A 27 30.32 -4.18 20.04
N ILE A 28 29.93 -5.13 20.89
CA ILE A 28 28.64 -5.83 20.79
C ILE A 28 27.47 -4.85 20.92
N LEU A 29 27.55 -3.88 21.86
CA LEU A 29 26.51 -2.87 22.04
C LEU A 29 26.40 -1.94 20.82
N VAL A 30 27.52 -1.54 20.23
CA VAL A 30 27.57 -0.74 19.00
C VAL A 30 26.99 -1.50 17.81
N THR A 31 27.37 -2.77 17.61
CA THR A 31 26.84 -3.61 16.52
C THR A 31 25.34 -3.86 16.67
N LYS A 32 24.83 -4.10 17.89
CA LYS A 32 23.39 -4.21 18.16
C LYS A 32 22.64 -2.92 17.87
N GLY A 33 23.20 -1.77 18.25
CA GLY A 33 22.63 -0.45 17.93
C GLY A 33 22.61 -0.16 16.43
N LEU A 34 23.64 -0.60 15.70
CA LEU A 34 23.70 -0.48 14.25
C LEU A 34 22.67 -1.36 13.56
N ALA A 35 22.52 -2.62 14.00
CA ALA A 35 21.51 -3.56 13.49
C ALA A 35 20.09 -3.07 13.76
N LEU A 36 19.81 -2.53 14.96
CA LEU A 36 18.50 -1.96 15.30
C LEU A 36 18.19 -0.73 14.43
N LYS A 37 19.18 0.13 14.17
CA LYS A 37 19.04 1.26 13.23
C LYS A 37 18.78 0.79 11.80
N LEU A 38 19.48 -0.24 11.33
CA LEU A 38 19.26 -0.83 10.00
C LEU A 38 17.85 -1.40 9.88
N LEU A 39 17.40 -2.17 10.87
CA LEU A 39 16.05 -2.76 10.92
C LEU A 39 14.96 -1.68 10.95
N CYS A 40 15.14 -0.63 11.75
CA CYS A 40 14.22 0.52 11.75
C CYS A 40 14.21 1.24 10.41
N SER A 41 15.37 1.39 9.76
CA SER A 41 15.49 2.05 8.45
C SER A 41 14.80 1.24 7.36
N LEU A 42 15.00 -0.08 7.32
CA LEU A 42 14.38 -0.97 6.33
C LEU A 42 12.85 -0.98 6.51
N ARG A 43 12.38 -1.14 7.74
CA ARG A 43 10.94 -1.09 8.05
C ARG A 43 10.33 0.28 7.73
N ALA A 44 11.06 1.38 7.94
CA ALA A 44 10.60 2.71 7.57
C ALA A 44 10.50 2.87 6.04
N GLN A 45 11.44 2.28 5.27
CA GLN A 45 11.35 2.26 3.82
C GLN A 45 10.13 1.47 3.34
N ASP A 46 9.87 0.28 3.89
CA ASP A 46 8.68 -0.50 3.54
C ASP A 46 7.38 0.26 3.83
N LEU A 47 7.32 0.92 4.99
CA LEU A 47 6.17 1.75 5.37
C LEU A 47 6.00 2.95 4.44
N ASN A 48 7.08 3.61 4.05
CA ASN A 48 7.03 4.72 3.09
C ASN A 48 6.53 4.26 1.71
N VAL A 49 7.00 3.10 1.22
CA VAL A 49 6.52 2.55 -0.05
C VAL A 49 5.02 2.25 0.01
N ILE A 50 4.55 1.64 1.10
CA ILE A 50 3.12 1.38 1.30
C ILE A 50 2.34 2.70 1.37
N GLU A 51 2.88 3.72 2.05
CA GLU A 51 2.27 5.05 2.15
C GLU A 51 2.09 5.70 0.77
N GLU A 52 3.11 5.65 -0.08
CA GLU A 52 3.06 6.15 -1.45
C GLU A 52 2.02 5.39 -2.30
N VAL A 53 1.94 4.06 -2.14
CA VAL A 53 0.92 3.25 -2.84
C VAL A 53 -0.50 3.62 -2.38
N ILE A 54 -0.72 3.80 -1.08
CA ILE A 54 -2.01 4.24 -0.54
C ILE A 54 -2.35 5.65 -1.05
N ARG A 55 -1.38 6.58 -1.02
CA ARG A 55 -1.53 7.94 -1.53
C ARG A 55 -1.97 7.92 -2.98
N MET A 56 -1.28 7.14 -3.81
CA MET A 56 -1.61 6.97 -5.23
C MET A 56 -3.04 6.44 -5.43
N MET A 57 -3.45 5.43 -4.69
CA MET A 57 -4.82 4.89 -4.75
C MET A 57 -5.87 5.96 -4.42
N LEU A 58 -5.62 6.76 -3.38
CA LEU A 58 -6.54 7.85 -2.99
C LEU A 58 -6.54 9.01 -4.01
N GLU A 59 -5.41 9.29 -4.66
CA GLU A 59 -5.32 10.26 -5.76
C GLU A 59 -6.09 9.80 -7.00
N ILE A 60 -6.04 8.50 -7.33
CA ILE A 60 -6.85 7.90 -8.42
C ILE A 60 -8.34 8.08 -8.12
N ILE A 61 -8.78 7.76 -6.89
CA ILE A 61 -10.17 7.98 -6.45
C ILE A 61 -10.53 9.46 -6.62
N ASN A 62 -9.68 10.38 -6.17
CA ASN A 62 -9.90 11.81 -6.31
C ASN A 62 -10.04 12.27 -7.78
N SER A 63 -9.25 11.70 -8.68
CA SER A 63 -9.37 11.95 -10.12
C SER A 63 -10.74 11.51 -10.64
N CYS A 64 -11.20 10.32 -10.25
CA CYS A 64 -12.55 9.85 -10.60
C CYS A 64 -13.64 10.77 -10.05
N LEU A 65 -13.52 11.24 -8.81
CA LEU A 65 -14.49 12.14 -8.17
C LEU A 65 -14.54 13.52 -8.83
N THR A 66 -13.40 14.04 -9.28
CA THR A 66 -13.32 15.39 -9.87
C THR A 66 -13.72 15.38 -11.34
N ASN A 67 -13.24 14.40 -12.11
CA ASN A 67 -13.33 14.40 -13.57
C ASN A 67 -14.49 13.54 -14.10
N SER A 68 -14.83 12.44 -13.42
CA SER A 68 -15.67 11.39 -14.00
C SER A 68 -16.76 10.86 -13.05
N LEU A 69 -17.15 11.62 -12.04
CA LEU A 69 -18.12 11.19 -11.02
C LEU A 69 -19.44 10.70 -11.61
N HIS A 70 -19.96 11.42 -12.60
CA HIS A 70 -21.20 11.13 -13.32
C HIS A 70 -21.16 9.80 -14.09
N HIS A 71 -19.97 9.36 -14.52
CA HIS A 71 -19.78 8.07 -15.17
C HIS A 71 -19.56 6.92 -14.18
N ASN A 72 -19.29 7.22 -12.90
CA ASN A 72 -18.87 6.22 -11.90
C ASN A 72 -19.77 6.23 -10.64
N PRO A 73 -21.10 6.01 -10.76
CA PRO A 73 -21.99 5.98 -9.61
C PRO A 73 -21.69 4.83 -8.64
N ASN A 74 -21.16 3.71 -9.15
CA ASN A 74 -20.76 2.56 -8.32
C ASN A 74 -19.57 2.88 -7.40
N LEU A 75 -18.67 3.77 -7.83
CA LEU A 75 -17.58 4.24 -6.97
C LEU A 75 -18.14 5.00 -5.77
N VAL A 76 -19.07 5.93 -6.01
CA VAL A 76 -19.74 6.67 -4.94
C VAL A 76 -20.51 5.74 -4.02
N TYR A 77 -21.22 4.75 -4.58
CA TYR A 77 -21.90 3.73 -3.80
C TYR A 77 -20.93 2.97 -2.89
N ALA A 78 -19.78 2.53 -3.41
CA ALA A 78 -18.75 1.84 -2.64
C ALA A 78 -18.13 2.74 -1.55
N LEU A 79 -17.88 4.02 -1.85
CA LEU A 79 -17.37 4.99 -0.87
C LEU A 79 -18.34 5.21 0.28
N LEU A 80 -19.65 5.27 -0.01
CA LEU A 80 -20.69 5.39 1.02
C LEU A 80 -20.79 4.10 1.86
N TYR A 81 -20.76 2.94 1.21
CA TYR A 81 -20.88 1.64 1.87
C TYR A 81 -19.67 1.32 2.76
N LYS A 82 -18.47 1.76 2.37
CA LYS A 82 -17.21 1.51 3.08
C LYS A 82 -16.58 2.79 3.64
N ARG A 83 -17.38 3.79 4.01
CA ARG A 83 -16.89 5.07 4.53
C ARG A 83 -15.95 4.92 5.73
N ASP A 84 -16.17 3.89 6.54
CA ASP A 84 -15.39 3.64 7.76
C ASP A 84 -13.94 3.19 7.46
N LEU A 85 -13.66 2.69 6.24
CA LEU A 85 -12.28 2.36 5.84
C LEU A 85 -11.40 3.62 5.75
N PHE A 86 -12.02 4.79 5.55
CA PHE A 86 -11.30 6.02 5.31
C PHE A 86 -11.00 6.80 6.60
N GLU A 87 -11.58 6.43 7.74
CA GLU A 87 -11.42 7.20 8.98
C GLU A 87 -9.97 7.23 9.46
N GLN A 88 -9.27 6.09 9.35
CA GLN A 88 -7.86 5.94 9.72
C GLN A 88 -6.92 6.83 8.90
N PHE A 89 -7.32 7.21 7.67
CA PHE A 89 -6.50 8.08 6.82
C PHE A 89 -6.65 9.55 7.17
N ARG A 90 -7.73 9.96 7.86
CA ARG A 90 -7.96 11.37 8.25
C ARG A 90 -6.93 11.88 9.25
N THR A 91 -6.43 11.01 10.13
CA THR A 91 -5.43 11.37 11.14
C THR A 91 -4.01 11.37 10.59
N HIS A 92 -3.77 10.74 9.44
CA HIS A 92 -2.44 10.61 8.86
C HIS A 92 -2.05 11.87 8.08
N PRO A 93 -0.96 12.58 8.43
CA PRO A 93 -0.59 13.86 7.81
C PRO A 93 -0.49 13.80 6.28
N SER A 94 0.04 12.68 5.75
CA SER A 94 0.25 12.50 4.31
C SER A 94 -1.03 12.31 3.49
N PHE A 95 -2.18 12.08 4.12
CA PHE A 95 -3.45 11.86 3.40
C PHE A 95 -4.50 12.94 3.68
N GLN A 96 -4.27 13.83 4.65
CA GLN A 96 -5.27 14.83 5.10
C GLN A 96 -5.83 15.69 3.97
N ASP A 97 -4.97 16.15 3.07
CA ASP A 97 -5.33 16.97 1.92
C ASP A 97 -6.22 16.21 0.93
N ILE A 98 -5.88 14.96 0.65
CA ILE A 98 -6.59 14.06 -0.27
C ILE A 98 -7.95 13.64 0.31
N MET A 99 -8.00 13.40 1.62
CA MET A 99 -9.20 12.99 2.33
C MET A 99 -10.31 14.05 2.31
N GLN A 100 -9.96 15.33 2.24
CA GLN A 100 -10.92 16.44 2.23
C GLN A 100 -12.00 16.29 1.14
N ASN A 101 -11.62 15.93 -0.09
CA ASN A 101 -12.55 15.74 -1.19
C ASN A 101 -13.44 14.51 -1.00
N ILE A 102 -12.85 13.41 -0.50
CA ILE A 102 -13.57 12.15 -0.25
C ILE A 102 -14.63 12.38 0.83
N ASP A 103 -14.27 13.04 1.92
CA ASP A 103 -15.19 13.36 3.02
C ASP A 103 -16.31 14.31 2.56
N LEU A 104 -16.01 15.29 1.69
CA LEU A 104 -17.02 16.18 1.10
C LEU A 104 -18.05 15.38 0.28
N VAL A 105 -17.57 14.48 -0.59
CA VAL A 105 -18.44 13.63 -1.42
C VAL A 105 -19.29 12.72 -0.54
N ILE A 106 -18.67 12.01 0.43
CA ILE A 106 -19.39 11.12 1.35
C ILE A 106 -20.46 11.89 2.12
N SER A 107 -20.12 13.05 2.67
CA SER A 107 -21.06 13.88 3.44
C SER A 107 -22.22 14.39 2.59
N PHE A 108 -21.93 14.87 1.38
CA PHE A 108 -22.95 15.36 0.44
C PHE A 108 -23.96 14.27 0.08
N PHE A 109 -23.49 13.07 -0.30
CA PHE A 109 -24.39 11.99 -0.69
C PHE A 109 -25.07 11.33 0.52
N SER A 110 -24.41 11.26 1.69
CA SER A 110 -25.05 10.77 2.92
C SER A 110 -26.27 11.63 3.29
N CYS A 111 -26.11 12.95 3.29
CA CYS A 111 -27.21 13.89 3.55
C CYS A 111 -28.37 13.74 2.54
N ARG A 112 -28.06 13.53 1.25
CA ARG A 112 -29.10 13.28 0.23
C ARG A 112 -29.82 11.95 0.41
N LEU A 113 -29.12 10.91 0.86
CA LEU A 113 -29.74 9.60 1.14
C LEU A 113 -30.63 9.68 2.37
N GLU A 114 -30.20 10.37 3.43
CA GLU A 114 -31.02 10.62 4.62
C GLU A 114 -32.32 11.36 4.27
N GLN A 115 -32.26 12.35 3.38
CA GLN A 115 -33.44 13.06 2.87
C GLN A 115 -34.38 12.19 2.03
N ALA A 116 -33.87 11.11 1.43
CA ALA A 116 -34.65 10.22 0.57
C ALA A 116 -35.43 9.15 1.36
N GLY A 117 -35.16 8.98 2.66
CA GLY A 117 -35.86 8.06 3.55
C GLY A 117 -35.06 6.82 3.93
N ALA A 118 -35.59 6.03 4.87
CA ALA A 118 -34.88 4.92 5.51
C ALA A 118 -34.88 3.59 4.71
N GLU A 119 -35.84 3.38 3.82
CA GLU A 119 -35.92 2.17 3.00
C GLU A 119 -35.58 2.49 1.54
N LEU A 120 -34.29 2.40 1.22
CA LEU A 120 -33.78 2.61 -0.14
C LEU A 120 -33.29 1.29 -0.73
N SER A 121 -33.86 0.89 -1.86
CA SER A 121 -33.30 -0.19 -2.68
C SER A 121 -31.97 0.25 -3.32
N VAL A 122 -31.16 -0.71 -3.75
CA VAL A 122 -29.87 -0.41 -4.41
C VAL A 122 -30.09 0.42 -5.67
N GLU A 123 -31.12 0.12 -6.45
CA GLU A 123 -31.51 0.87 -7.66
C GLU A 123 -31.81 2.32 -7.30
N ARG A 124 -32.59 2.53 -6.22
CA ARG A 124 -32.95 3.87 -5.77
C ARG A 124 -31.74 4.66 -5.28
N VAL A 125 -30.83 4.04 -4.55
CA VAL A 125 -29.56 4.66 -4.12
C VAL A 125 -28.75 5.10 -5.33
N LEU A 126 -28.59 4.23 -6.34
CA LEU A 126 -27.84 4.54 -7.56
C LEU A 126 -28.49 5.66 -8.37
N GLU A 127 -29.82 5.75 -8.42
CA GLU A 127 -30.52 6.89 -9.03
C GLU A 127 -30.23 8.19 -8.30
N ILE A 128 -30.31 8.20 -6.96
CA ILE A 128 -30.02 9.37 -6.14
C ILE A 128 -28.57 9.82 -6.36
N ILE A 129 -27.63 8.87 -6.44
CA ILE A 129 -26.22 9.15 -6.74
C ILE A 129 -26.07 9.79 -8.13
N LYS A 130 -26.69 9.23 -9.17
CA LYS A 130 -26.63 9.76 -10.54
C LYS A 130 -27.17 11.19 -10.61
N GLN A 131 -28.29 11.46 -9.93
CA GLN A 131 -28.87 12.81 -9.85
C GLN A 131 -27.98 13.76 -9.05
N GLY A 132 -27.45 13.31 -7.91
CA GLY A 132 -26.58 14.10 -7.05
C GLY A 132 -25.22 14.42 -7.68
N ALA A 133 -24.70 13.56 -8.55
CA ALA A 133 -23.42 13.78 -9.23
C ALA A 133 -23.41 15.03 -10.13
N VAL A 134 -24.58 15.44 -10.64
CA VAL A 134 -24.75 16.69 -11.40
C VAL A 134 -24.85 17.90 -10.46
N ALA A 135 -25.46 17.72 -9.28
CA ALA A 135 -25.68 18.77 -8.29
C ALA A 135 -24.49 19.00 -7.35
N LEU A 136 -23.47 18.13 -7.36
CA LEU A 136 -22.30 18.26 -6.51
C LEU A 136 -21.51 19.53 -6.90
N PRO A 137 -21.21 20.43 -5.94
CA PRO A 137 -20.43 21.63 -6.21
C PRO A 137 -18.95 21.27 -6.44
N LYS A 138 -18.61 20.95 -7.70
CA LYS A 138 -17.25 20.54 -8.10
C LYS A 138 -16.20 21.62 -7.89
N ASP A 139 -16.61 22.88 -7.81
CA ASP A 139 -15.76 24.03 -7.47
C ASP A 139 -15.14 23.93 -6.07
N ARG A 140 -15.80 23.20 -5.15
CA ARG A 140 -15.30 22.93 -3.79
C ARG A 140 -14.32 21.77 -3.73
N LEU A 141 -14.22 20.97 -4.79
CA LEU A 141 -13.25 19.87 -4.85
C LEU A 141 -11.87 20.44 -5.17
N ARG A 142 -10.90 20.13 -4.30
CA ARG A 142 -9.50 20.46 -4.51
C ARG A 142 -9.01 19.74 -5.76
N LYS A 143 -8.35 20.48 -6.66
CA LYS A 143 -7.70 19.92 -7.83
C LYS A 143 -6.32 19.41 -7.44
N PHE A 144 -6.06 18.15 -7.72
CA PHE A 144 -4.74 17.54 -7.60
C PHE A 144 -4.03 17.59 -8.96
N PRO A 145 -2.68 17.58 -8.99
CA PRO A 145 -1.93 17.39 -10.21
C PRO A 145 -2.42 16.14 -10.95
N GLU A 146 -2.45 16.21 -12.28
CA GLU A 146 -2.82 15.06 -13.09
C GLU A 146 -1.76 13.96 -12.92
N LEU A 147 -2.20 12.76 -12.52
CA LEU A 147 -1.34 11.58 -12.43
C LEU A 147 -0.84 11.22 -13.83
N LYS A 148 0.45 11.49 -14.08
CA LYS A 148 1.11 11.15 -15.33
C LYS A 148 1.94 9.89 -15.13
N PHE A 149 1.40 8.78 -15.60
CA PHE A 149 2.15 7.52 -15.63
C PHE A 149 2.95 7.47 -16.93
N LYS A 150 4.27 7.53 -16.79
CA LYS A 150 5.18 7.21 -17.90
C LYS A 150 5.58 5.76 -17.72
N TYR A 151 5.47 4.97 -18.79
CA TYR A 151 6.10 3.67 -18.82
C TYR A 151 7.61 3.88 -18.72
N VAL A 152 8.20 3.35 -17.66
CA VAL A 152 9.65 3.29 -17.49
C VAL A 152 10.07 1.92 -18.00
N GLU A 153 10.84 1.90 -19.08
CA GLU A 153 11.54 0.69 -19.47
C GLU A 153 12.59 0.40 -18.41
N GLU A 154 12.56 -0.79 -17.84
CA GLU A 154 13.67 -1.27 -17.01
C GLU A 154 14.94 -1.29 -17.85
N GLU A 155 16.08 -0.90 -17.26
CA GLU A 155 17.35 -0.85 -17.99
C GLU A 155 17.87 -2.26 -18.32
N GLN A 156 17.54 -3.25 -17.48
CA GLN A 156 17.99 -4.64 -17.61
C GLN A 156 16.80 -5.60 -17.49
N PRO A 157 15.83 -5.55 -18.44
CA PRO A 157 14.64 -6.39 -18.41
C PRO A 157 15.00 -7.90 -18.43
N GLU A 158 16.15 -8.25 -19.01
CA GLU A 158 16.67 -9.60 -19.05
C GLU A 158 16.83 -10.25 -17.67
N GLU A 159 17.15 -9.50 -16.62
CA GLU A 159 17.34 -10.07 -15.28
C GLU A 159 16.04 -10.69 -14.73
N PHE A 160 14.89 -10.18 -15.14
CA PHE A 160 13.59 -10.74 -14.78
C PHE A 160 13.08 -11.72 -15.85
N PHE A 161 13.05 -11.30 -17.12
CA PHE A 161 12.39 -12.07 -18.17
C PHE A 161 13.15 -13.35 -18.54
N ILE A 162 14.50 -13.34 -18.52
CA ILE A 162 15.29 -14.52 -18.87
C ILE A 162 15.02 -15.65 -17.84
N PRO A 163 15.19 -15.46 -16.52
CA PRO A 163 14.88 -16.52 -15.55
C PRO A 163 13.42 -16.96 -15.60
N TYR A 164 12.47 -16.02 -15.76
CA TYR A 164 11.04 -16.33 -15.81
C TYR A 164 10.68 -17.20 -17.01
N VAL A 165 11.07 -16.81 -18.22
CA VAL A 165 10.78 -17.58 -19.44
C VAL A 165 11.40 -18.96 -19.38
N TRP A 166 12.64 -19.09 -18.90
CA TRP A 166 13.28 -20.39 -18.74
C TRP A 166 12.61 -21.26 -17.69
N SER A 167 12.08 -20.69 -16.61
CA SER A 167 11.26 -21.42 -15.65
C SER A 167 9.99 -21.98 -16.32
N LEU A 168 9.34 -21.20 -17.19
CA LEU A 168 8.16 -21.66 -17.93
C LEU A 168 8.52 -22.79 -18.90
N VAL A 169 9.62 -22.65 -19.64
CA VAL A 169 10.11 -23.68 -20.57
C VAL A 169 10.44 -24.97 -19.83
N TYR A 170 11.21 -24.88 -18.73
CA TYR A 170 11.56 -26.05 -17.92
C TYR A 170 10.33 -26.77 -17.37
N ASN A 171 9.36 -26.02 -16.84
CA ASN A 171 8.16 -26.59 -16.24
C ASN A 171 7.14 -27.11 -17.28
N SER A 172 7.07 -26.49 -18.46
CA SER A 172 6.05 -26.82 -19.47
C SER A 172 6.54 -27.81 -20.52
N ALA A 173 7.85 -27.88 -20.79
CA ALA A 173 8.43 -28.77 -21.78
C ALA A 173 8.70 -30.17 -21.20
N VAL A 174 7.63 -30.85 -20.76
CA VAL A 174 7.70 -32.21 -20.17
C VAL A 174 8.32 -33.25 -21.14
N ALA A 175 8.25 -32.99 -22.44
CA ALA A 175 8.80 -33.86 -23.49
C ALA A 175 10.30 -33.64 -23.79
N LEU A 176 10.92 -32.60 -23.23
CA LEU A 176 12.34 -32.30 -23.40
C LEU A 176 13.05 -32.49 -22.06
N TYR A 177 14.05 -33.36 -22.02
CA TYR A 177 14.86 -33.54 -20.82
C TYR A 177 15.86 -32.39 -20.69
N TRP A 178 15.76 -31.64 -19.60
CA TRP A 178 16.69 -30.56 -19.25
C TRP A 178 17.49 -30.99 -18.02
N ASN A 179 18.82 -30.90 -18.06
CA ASN A 179 19.65 -31.13 -16.86
C ASN A 179 19.67 -29.87 -15.98
N PRO A 180 19.08 -29.89 -14.78
CA PRO A 180 19.01 -28.69 -13.93
C PRO A 180 20.37 -28.16 -13.49
N ARG A 181 21.41 -29.02 -13.46
CA ARG A 181 22.77 -28.63 -13.05
C ARG A 181 23.52 -27.81 -14.09
N ASP A 182 23.11 -27.89 -15.36
CA ASP A 182 23.72 -27.17 -16.48
C ASP A 182 22.97 -25.87 -16.82
N ILE A 183 21.83 -25.63 -16.14
CA ILE A 183 21.02 -24.43 -16.29
C ILE A 183 21.58 -23.34 -15.35
N GLN A 184 22.57 -22.59 -15.82
CA GLN A 184 23.18 -21.46 -15.10
C GLN A 184 22.35 -20.17 -15.21
N LEU A 185 21.03 -20.28 -15.11
CA LEU A 185 20.09 -19.17 -15.27
C LEU A 185 19.75 -18.46 -13.96
N PHE A 186 20.16 -19.03 -12.83
CA PHE A 186 19.98 -18.45 -11.51
C PHE A 186 21.33 -17.93 -11.03
N THR A 187 21.51 -16.61 -10.99
CA THR A 187 22.57 -16.03 -10.16
C THR A 187 22.36 -16.52 -8.73
N MET A 188 23.42 -17.02 -8.08
CA MET A 188 23.36 -17.65 -6.76
C MET A 188 23.10 -16.66 -5.59
N ASP A 189 22.71 -15.42 -5.89
CA ASP A 189 22.79 -14.30 -4.94
C ASP A 189 21.40 -13.83 -4.46
N SER A 190 20.42 -14.74 -4.38
CA SER A 190 19.12 -14.50 -3.75
C SER A 190 18.89 -15.50 -2.61
N GLY A 191 19.75 -15.41 -1.58
CA GLY A 191 19.63 -16.14 -0.32
C GLY A 191 19.57 -15.18 0.87
#